data_AF-A0A524CWN9-F1
#
_entry.id   AF-A0A524CWN9-F1
#
_cell.length_a   1.000
_cell.length_b   1.000
_cell.length_c   1.000
_cell.angle_alpha   90.00
_cell.angle_beta   90.00
_cell.angle_gamma   90.00
#
_symmetry.space_group_name_H-M   'P 1'
#
loop_
_entity.id
_entity.type
_entity.pdbx_description
1 polymer ?
#
loop_
_entity_poly.entity_id
_entity_poly.type
_entity_poly.pdbx_seq_one_letter_code
_entity_poly.pdbx_strand_id
1 'polypeptide(L)'
;MTEFCILNLNTDINNYYFDSGVEELNDFFLNLSQHYIKESLSQVYYLKEEDNNKVIGYFAISCGDIEFRRTLNIKKKISHIPCVLIGRLAIDKEYQRKGFGTELLKLALNISISLSNKIGCRLVN
;
A
#
# COMPACT_ATOMS: atom_id res chain seq x y z
N MET A 1 -0.45 -26.43 -1.35
CA MET A 1 -0.27 -25.28 -0.45
C MET A 1 0.22 -24.18 -1.36
N THR A 2 -0.59 -23.16 -1.63
CA THR A 2 -0.21 -22.12 -2.60
C THR A 2 0.82 -21.22 -1.94
N GLU A 3 2.04 -21.19 -2.48
CA GLU A 3 3.11 -20.33 -2.00
C GLU A 3 2.99 -18.95 -2.64
N PHE A 4 3.34 -17.91 -1.87
CA PHE A 4 3.16 -16.52 -2.26
C PHE A 4 4.41 -15.72 -1.96
N CYS A 5 4.76 -14.82 -2.87
CA CYS A 5 5.95 -13.99 -2.73
C CYS A 5 5.66 -12.52 -3.07
N ILE A 6 6.51 -11.63 -2.54
CA ILE A 6 6.45 -10.20 -2.82
C ILE A 6 7.26 -9.91 -4.09
N LEU A 7 6.67 -9.20 -5.03
CA LEU A 7 7.36 -8.80 -6.26
C LEU A 7 8.49 -7.80 -6.02
N ASN A 8 9.54 -7.90 -6.82
CA ASN A 8 10.63 -6.94 -6.84
C ASN A 8 10.20 -5.65 -7.58
N LEU A 9 10.78 -4.53 -7.19
CA LEU A 9 10.52 -3.21 -7.77
C LEU A 9 10.85 -3.09 -9.25
N ASN A 10 11.79 -3.89 -9.74
CA ASN A 10 12.23 -3.87 -11.13
C ASN A 10 11.40 -4.79 -12.05
N THR A 11 10.31 -5.38 -11.55
CA THR A 11 9.48 -6.29 -12.33
C THR A 11 8.52 -5.52 -13.24
N ASP A 12 8.41 -5.94 -14.51
CA ASP A 12 7.41 -5.41 -15.45
C ASP A 12 6.01 -5.93 -15.09
N ILE A 13 5.17 -5.03 -14.56
CA ILE A 13 3.84 -5.37 -14.04
C ILE A 13 2.84 -5.70 -15.15
N ASN A 14 3.10 -5.26 -16.39
CA ASN A 14 2.24 -5.52 -17.54
C ASN A 14 2.12 -7.01 -17.89
N ASN A 15 3.06 -7.82 -17.42
CA ASN A 15 3.02 -9.27 -17.60
C ASN A 15 2.09 -9.98 -16.61
N TYR A 16 1.53 -9.26 -15.63
CA TYR A 16 0.73 -9.81 -14.55
C TYR A 16 -0.75 -9.50 -14.69
N TYR A 17 -1.58 -10.47 -14.32
CA TYR A 17 -3.03 -10.34 -14.25
C TYR A 17 -3.47 -9.93 -12.85
N PHE A 18 -4.38 -8.96 -12.80
CA PHE A 18 -5.00 -8.48 -11.56
C PHE A 18 -6.40 -7.93 -11.85
N ASP A 19 -7.38 -8.29 -11.03
CA ASP A 19 -8.69 -7.68 -11.05
C ASP A 19 -9.32 -7.64 -9.64
N SER A 20 -9.34 -6.46 -9.00
CA SER A 20 -9.99 -6.27 -7.70
C SER A 20 -11.51 -6.10 -7.78
N GLY A 21 -12.09 -6.06 -8.97
CA GLY A 21 -13.49 -5.69 -9.21
C GLY A 21 -13.76 -4.18 -9.10
N VAL A 22 -12.72 -3.36 -8.98
CA VAL A 22 -12.82 -1.88 -8.92
C VAL A 22 -11.90 -1.30 -9.98
N GLU A 23 -12.48 -0.68 -11.00
CA GLU A 23 -11.77 -0.20 -12.19
C GLU A 23 -10.62 0.76 -11.83
N GLU A 24 -10.84 1.71 -10.93
CA GLU A 24 -9.81 2.67 -10.50
C GLU A 24 -8.57 1.98 -9.87
N LEU A 25 -8.78 0.91 -9.11
CA LEU A 25 -7.69 0.17 -8.49
C LEU A 25 -6.94 -0.69 -9.53
N ASN A 26 -7.67 -1.28 -10.47
CA ASN A 26 -7.08 -2.01 -11.59
C ASN A 26 -6.25 -1.09 -12.49
N ASP A 27 -6.76 0.10 -12.81
CA ASP A 27 -6.08 1.11 -13.61
C ASP A 27 -4.81 1.61 -12.93
N PHE A 28 -4.88 1.88 -11.62
CA PHE A 28 -3.68 2.22 -10.86
C PHE A 28 -2.62 1.12 -10.93
N PHE A 29 -3.02 -0.14 -10.74
CA PHE A 29 -2.11 -1.28 -10.79
C PHE A 29 -1.39 -1.38 -12.14
N LEU A 30 -2.13 -1.32 -13.25
CA LEU A 30 -1.58 -1.49 -14.60
C LEU A 30 -0.78 -0.26 -15.08
N ASN A 31 -1.33 0.93 -14.89
CA ASN A 31 -0.88 2.11 -15.63
C ASN A 31 -0.07 3.10 -14.78
N LEU A 32 -0.24 3.10 -13.46
CA LEU A 32 0.33 4.15 -12.59
C LEU A 32 1.35 3.63 -11.58
N SER A 33 1.21 2.39 -11.12
CA SER A 33 1.95 1.86 -9.99
C SER A 33 3.47 1.92 -10.16
N GLN A 34 3.99 1.50 -11.31
CA GLN A 34 5.42 1.58 -11.63
C GLN A 34 5.92 3.02 -11.77
N HIS A 35 5.11 3.91 -12.35
CA HIS A 35 5.44 5.33 -12.44
C HIS A 35 5.54 5.95 -11.04
N TYR A 36 4.59 5.64 -10.15
CA TYR A 36 4.61 6.13 -8.77
C TYR A 36 5.85 5.68 -8.00
N ILE A 37 6.30 4.45 -8.21
CA ILE A 37 7.56 3.94 -7.64
C ILE A 37 8.74 4.73 -8.21
N LYS A 38 8.82 4.85 -9.54
CA LYS A 38 9.94 5.49 -10.24
C LYS A 38 10.12 6.96 -9.84
N GLU A 39 9.01 7.69 -9.70
CA GLU A 39 9.00 9.11 -9.31
C GLU A 39 9.02 9.30 -7.78
N SER A 40 9.17 8.22 -7.00
CA SER A 40 9.17 8.26 -5.52
C SER A 40 7.90 8.89 -4.91
N LEU A 41 6.77 8.81 -5.63
CA LEU A 41 5.47 9.29 -5.16
C LEU A 41 4.82 8.30 -4.20
N SER A 42 5.04 7.00 -4.40
CA SER A 42 4.60 5.95 -3.49
C SER A 42 5.45 4.70 -3.68
N GLN A 43 5.70 4.00 -2.58
CA GLN A 43 6.23 2.65 -2.63
C GLN A 43 5.07 1.66 -2.74
N VAL A 44 5.03 0.86 -3.80
CA VAL A 44 4.00 -0.17 -4.03
C VAL A 44 4.58 -1.56 -3.79
N TYR A 45 3.83 -2.41 -3.11
CA TYR A 45 4.16 -3.80 -2.84
C TYR A 45 3.07 -4.69 -3.39
N TYR A 46 3.46 -5.75 -4.11
CA TYR A 46 2.53 -6.71 -4.71
C TYR A 46 2.76 -8.08 -4.11
N LEU A 47 1.67 -8.79 -3.83
CA LEU A 47 1.67 -10.21 -3.48
C LEU A 47 1.23 -11.00 -4.71
N LYS A 48 2.04 -11.96 -5.12
CA LYS A 48 1.74 -12.82 -6.28
C LYS A 48 1.78 -14.29 -5.93
N GLU A 49 1.19 -15.09 -6.82
CA GLU A 49 1.47 -16.53 -6.87
C GLU A 49 2.90 -16.79 -7.32
N GLU A 50 3.53 -17.82 -6.76
CA GLU A 50 4.93 -18.14 -7.10
C GLU A 50 5.09 -18.57 -8.57
N ASP A 51 4.22 -19.47 -9.03
CA ASP A 51 4.34 -20.14 -10.33
C ASP A 51 3.57 -19.47 -11.47
N ASN A 52 2.75 -18.45 -11.17
CA ASN A 52 1.87 -17.81 -12.14
C ASN A 52 2.08 -16.30 -12.20
N ASN A 53 1.76 -15.72 -13.35
CA ASN A 53 1.67 -14.26 -13.53
C ASN A 53 0.38 -13.68 -12.93
N LYS A 54 -0.03 -14.13 -11.75
CA LYS A 54 -1.25 -13.68 -11.06
C LYS A 54 -0.87 -12.90 -9.82
N VAL A 55 -1.30 -11.64 -9.77
CA VAL A 55 -1.21 -10.83 -8.55
C VAL A 55 -2.48 -11.05 -7.73
N ILE A 56 -2.28 -11.35 -6.45
CA ILE A 56 -3.34 -11.61 -5.47
C ILE A 56 -3.81 -10.31 -4.84
N GLY A 57 -2.90 -9.35 -4.70
CA GLY A 57 -3.19 -8.08 -4.08
C GLY A 57 -1.98 -7.18 -4.06
N TYR A 58 -2.21 -5.92 -3.76
CA TYR A 58 -1.15 -4.94 -3.60
C TYR A 58 -1.56 -3.86 -2.60
N PHE A 59 -0.56 -3.15 -2.09
CA PHE A 59 -0.78 -1.91 -1.36
C PHE A 59 0.29 -0.89 -1.72
N ALA A 60 -0.06 0.39 -1.61
CA ALA A 60 0.82 1.52 -1.86
C ALA A 60 0.93 2.37 -0.59
N ILE A 61 2.17 2.67 -0.18
CA ILE A 61 2.46 3.57 0.94
C ILE A 61 3.28 4.78 0.51
N SER A 62 3.05 5.92 1.14
CA SER A 62 3.83 7.14 0.94
C SER A 62 3.92 7.96 2.22
N CYS A 63 4.82 8.95 2.24
CA CYS A 63 4.82 9.97 3.28
C CYS A 63 3.64 10.91 3.07
N GLY A 64 3.02 11.36 4.16
CA GLY A 64 1.97 12.37 4.12
C GLY A 64 1.78 13.07 5.44
N ASP A 65 0.73 13.87 5.51
CA ASP A 65 0.29 14.54 6.72
C ASP A 65 -1.23 14.69 6.74
N ILE A 66 -1.80 14.77 7.95
CA ILE A 66 -3.22 15.05 8.14
C ILE A 66 -3.38 16.40 8.82
N GLU A 67 -4.25 17.24 8.26
CA GLU A 67 -4.69 18.48 8.89
C GLU A 67 -5.45 18.19 10.21
N PHE A 68 -4.95 18.75 11.30
CA PHE A 68 -5.53 18.57 12.62
C PHE A 68 -6.74 19.47 12.84
N ARG A 69 -7.95 19.00 12.46
CA ARG A 69 -9.22 19.68 12.76
C ARG A 69 -9.68 19.37 14.19
N ARG A 70 -9.16 20.19 15.11
CA ARG A 70 -9.43 20.29 16.57
C ARG A 70 -10.70 19.60 17.09
N THR A 71 -10.52 18.48 17.81
CA THR A 71 -11.40 18.05 18.93
C THR A 71 -10.62 17.63 20.18
N LEU A 72 -9.30 17.45 20.11
CA LEU A 72 -8.47 17.16 21.28
C LEU A 72 -7.76 18.43 21.75
N ASN A 73 -7.81 18.68 23.06
CA ASN A 73 -7.25 19.82 23.80
C ASN A 73 -5.69 19.85 23.81
N ILE A 74 -5.07 19.47 22.70
CA ILE A 74 -3.61 19.58 22.51
C ILE A 74 -3.32 21.05 22.24
N LYS A 75 -2.52 21.64 23.12
CA LYS A 75 -2.15 23.07 23.16
C LYS A 75 -1.70 23.62 21.79
N LYS A 76 -2.66 24.15 21.02
CA LYS A 76 -2.61 25.37 20.19
C LYS A 76 -1.52 25.60 19.11
N LYS A 77 -0.67 24.65 18.67
CA LYS A 77 0.33 24.96 17.60
C LYS A 77 0.60 23.91 16.50
N ILE A 78 -0.03 22.74 16.49
CA ILE A 78 0.20 21.73 15.45
C ILE A 78 -1.00 21.74 14.50
N SER A 79 -0.78 22.18 13.26
CA SER A 79 -1.78 22.18 12.19
C SER A 79 -1.76 20.90 11.35
N HIS A 80 -0.61 20.23 11.25
CA HIS A 80 -0.44 19.01 10.46
C HIS A 80 0.29 17.94 11.26
N ILE A 81 -0.21 16.71 11.19
CA ILE A 81 0.39 15.55 11.86
C ILE A 81 1.03 14.65 10.80
N PRO A 82 2.35 14.37 10.89
CA PRO A 82 3.02 13.53 9.91
C PRO A 82 2.54 12.07 10.03
N CYS A 83 2.34 11.45 8.87
CA CYS A 83 1.84 10.09 8.77
C CYS A 83 2.48 9.30 7.64
N VAL A 84 2.32 7.98 7.71
CA VAL A 84 2.39 7.12 6.52
C VAL A 84 0.98 7.01 5.95
N LEU A 85 0.81 7.34 4.68
CA LEU A 85 -0.44 7.17 3.95
C LEU A 85 -0.44 5.78 3.29
N ILE A 86 -1.46 4.97 3.55
CA ILE A 86 -1.79 3.79 2.77
C ILE A 86 -2.74 4.24 1.66
N GLY A 87 -2.17 4.75 0.57
CA GLY A 87 -2.94 5.40 -0.49
C GLY A 87 -3.86 4.43 -1.24
N ARG A 88 -3.44 3.17 -1.37
CA ARG A 88 -4.22 2.11 -2.04
C ARG A 88 -3.97 0.76 -1.39
N LEU A 89 -5.02 -0.05 -1.31
CA LEU A 89 -4.98 -1.45 -0.89
C LEU A 89 -6.06 -2.18 -1.68
N ALA A 90 -5.67 -3.23 -2.40
CA ALA A 90 -6.59 -3.99 -3.24
C ALA A 90 -6.25 -5.48 -3.20
N ILE A 91 -7.28 -6.32 -3.27
CA ILE A 91 -7.19 -7.77 -3.36
C ILE A 91 -7.97 -8.20 -4.60
N ASP A 92 -7.36 -9.07 -5.41
CA ASP A 92 -7.98 -9.68 -6.57
C ASP A 92 -9.26 -10.41 -6.14
N LYS A 93 -10.33 -10.26 -6.93
CA LYS A 93 -11.67 -10.75 -6.63
C LYS A 93 -11.71 -12.25 -6.29
N GLU A 94 -10.83 -13.06 -6.88
CA GLU A 94 -10.76 -14.50 -6.64
C GLU A 94 -10.15 -14.84 -5.27
N TYR A 95 -9.48 -13.89 -4.63
CA TYR A 95 -8.75 -14.04 -3.37
C TYR A 95 -9.36 -13.21 -2.22
N GLN A 96 -10.42 -12.44 -2.50
CA GLN A 96 -11.13 -11.68 -1.47
C GLN A 96 -11.73 -12.59 -0.40
N ARG A 97 -11.86 -12.04 0.83
CA ARG A 97 -12.42 -12.73 2.02
C ARG A 97 -11.64 -13.98 2.48
N LYS A 98 -10.40 -14.19 1.99
CA LYS A 98 -9.49 -15.26 2.42
C LYS A 98 -8.40 -14.80 3.40
N GLY A 99 -8.46 -13.55 3.87
CA GLY A 99 -7.50 -12.99 4.84
C GLY A 99 -6.31 -12.24 4.24
N PHE A 100 -6.10 -12.29 2.92
CA PHE A 100 -4.97 -11.61 2.27
C PHE A 100 -4.94 -10.09 2.47
N GLY A 101 -6.10 -9.43 2.49
CA GLY A 101 -6.18 -7.99 2.79
C GLY A 101 -5.64 -7.65 4.17
N THR A 102 -5.94 -8.49 5.17
CA THR A 102 -5.42 -8.33 6.54
C THR A 102 -3.92 -8.54 6.59
N GLU A 103 -3.39 -9.54 5.88
CA GLU A 103 -1.94 -9.80 5.84
C GLU A 103 -1.17 -8.66 5.14
N LEU A 104 -1.69 -8.13 4.03
CA LEU A 104 -1.09 -6.96 3.38
C LEU A 104 -1.13 -5.73 4.27
N LEU A 105 -2.24 -5.49 4.98
CA LEU A 105 -2.33 -4.38 5.92
C LEU A 105 -1.34 -4.53 7.08
N LYS A 106 -1.20 -5.73 7.66
CA LYS A 106 -0.19 -5.99 8.69
C LYS A 106 1.22 -5.71 8.17
N LEU A 107 1.52 -6.09 6.93
CA LEU A 107 2.82 -5.79 6.33
C LEU A 107 3.04 -4.28 6.18
N ALA A 108 2.05 -3.54 5.68
CA ALA A 108 2.10 -2.07 5.59
C ALA A 108 2.33 -1.41 6.96
N LEU A 109 1.65 -1.88 8.00
CA LEU A 109 1.81 -1.40 9.37
C LEU A 109 3.20 -1.71 9.92
N ASN A 110 3.72 -2.92 9.70
CA ASN A 110 5.07 -3.31 10.13
C ASN A 110 6.14 -2.42 9.49
N ILE A 111 6.00 -2.12 8.19
CA ILE A 111 6.88 -1.18 7.48
C ILE A 111 6.78 0.21 8.12
N SER A 112 5.56 0.69 8.38
CA SER A 112 5.31 2.00 8.97
C SER A 112 5.91 2.13 10.38
N ILE A 113 5.79 1.10 11.21
CA ILE A 113 6.39 1.05 12.56
C ILE A 113 7.92 1.10 12.44
N SER A 114 8.51 0.30 11.54
CA SER A 114 9.95 0.31 11.31
C SER A 114 10.45 1.69 10.87
N LEU A 115 9.72 2.36 9.97
CA LEU A 115 10.02 3.73 9.53
C LEU A 115 9.90 4.74 10.67
N SER A 116 8.91 4.60 11.55
CA SER A 116 8.69 5.54 12.67
C SER A 116 9.86 5.61 13.66
N ASN A 117 10.73 4.59 13.69
CA ASN A 117 11.97 4.62 14.48
C ASN A 117 13.08 5.48 13.86
N LYS A 118 12.92 5.91 12.60
CA LYS A 118 13.92 6.67 11.83
C LYS A 118 13.42 8.06 11.43
N ILE A 119 12.11 8.24 11.25
CA ILE A 119 11.47 9.48 10.84
C ILE A 119 10.30 9.83 11.75
N GLY A 120 9.98 11.12 11.87
CA GLY A 120 8.78 11.56 12.59
C GLY A 120 7.51 11.06 11.90
N CYS A 121 6.81 10.11 12.53
CA CYS A 121 5.56 9.55 12.06
C CYS A 121 4.65 9.27 13.27
N ARG A 122 3.45 9.85 13.29
CA ARG A 122 2.54 9.73 14.44
C ARG A 122 1.41 8.75 14.20
N LEU A 123 0.98 8.59 12.96
CA LEU A 123 -0.18 7.77 12.59
C LEU A 123 0.00 7.15 11.21
N VAL A 124 -0.86 6.17 10.92
CA VAL A 124 -1.04 5.60 9.59
C VAL A 124 -2.44 6.01 9.11
N ASN A 125 -2.53 6.58 7.91
CA ASN A 125 -3.76 7.07 7.29
C ASN A 125 -4.22 6.14 6.18
#